data_AF-A0A2V5RBR7-F1
#
_entry.id   AF-A0A2V5RBR7-F1
#
_cell.length_a   1.000
_cell.length_b   1.000
_cell.length_c   1.000
_cell.angle_alpha   90.00
_cell.angle_beta   90.00
_cell.angle_gamma   90.00
#
_symmetry.space_group_name_H-M   'P 1'
#
loop_
_entity.id
_entity.type
_entity.pdbx_description
1 polymer ?
#
loop_
_entity_poly.entity_id
_entity_poly.type
_entity_poly.pdbx_seq_one_letter_code
_entity_poly.pdbx_strand_id
1 'polypeptide(L)'
;MKVHLKQIPAQGLHLEGEEDCPIQELESEGIRCVGRLHYDLDLGVAGRALWANGSLSQAVELRCVSCLEKFVHKIRVPAFAVHMELDGPETVDLTPSVREEILLNLPAHPHCDRDGDRICKAKQVTAAEQDIKRESDWSALDQLKLNIKPLKH
;
A
#
# COMPACT_ATOMS: atom_id res chain seq x y z
N MET A 1 9.26 15.38 0.05
CA MET A 1 10.47 15.44 -0.81
C MET A 1 10.34 16.47 -1.91
N LYS A 2 11.02 17.61 -1.75
CA LYS A 2 11.09 18.69 -2.75
C LYS A 2 12.50 18.79 -3.29
N VAL A 3 12.64 18.79 -4.62
CA VAL A 3 13.94 18.81 -5.30
C VAL A 3 14.07 20.07 -6.13
N HIS A 4 15.15 20.82 -5.93
CA HIS A 4 15.43 22.01 -6.73
C HIS A 4 16.26 21.62 -7.96
N LEU A 5 15.80 21.95 -9.17
CA LEU A 5 16.41 21.51 -10.43
C LEU A 5 17.88 21.92 -10.57
N LYS A 6 18.26 23.10 -10.05
CA LYS A 6 19.66 23.58 -9.98
C LYS A 6 20.61 22.69 -9.19
N GLN A 7 20.10 21.81 -8.33
CA GLN A 7 20.91 20.86 -7.55
C GLN A 7 21.24 19.60 -8.35
N ILE A 8 20.57 19.36 -9.49
CA ILE A 8 20.76 18.16 -10.30
C ILE A 8 21.82 18.46 -11.37
N PRO A 9 23.02 17.85 -11.30
CA PRO A 9 24.04 18.02 -12.32
C PRO A 9 23.72 17.17 -13.56
N ALA A 10 24.44 17.38 -14.66
CA ALA A 10 24.15 16.73 -15.94
C ALA A 10 24.22 15.18 -15.89
N GLN A 11 25.07 14.63 -15.02
CA GLN A 11 25.20 13.20 -14.78
C GLN A 11 24.09 12.60 -13.89
N GLY A 12 23.18 13.42 -13.37
CA GLY A 12 22.17 13.02 -12.39
C GLY A 12 22.62 13.23 -10.94
N LEU A 13 21.65 13.12 -10.03
CA LEU A 13 21.79 13.32 -8.59
C LEU A 13 21.28 12.08 -7.86
N HIS A 14 22.12 11.49 -7.04
CA HIS A 14 21.72 10.44 -6.11
C HIS A 14 21.27 11.07 -4.78
N LEU A 15 20.11 10.65 -4.26
CA LEU A 15 19.55 11.08 -2.99
C LEU A 15 19.18 9.86 -2.15
N GLU A 16 19.77 9.77 -0.96
CA GLU A 16 19.41 8.81 0.08
C GLU A 16 18.98 9.58 1.33
N GLY A 17 17.90 9.15 1.98
CA GLY A 17 17.49 9.78 3.21
C GLY A 17 16.14 9.33 3.76
N GLU A 18 15.61 10.18 4.64
CA GLU A 18 14.36 9.94 5.35
C GLU A 18 13.41 11.14 5.27
N GLU A 19 12.13 10.84 5.10
CA GLU A 19 11.04 11.82 5.03
C GLU A 19 9.89 11.42 5.95
N ASP A 20 9.00 12.37 6.24
CA ASP A 20 7.81 12.07 7.02
C ASP A 20 6.89 11.09 6.27
N CYS A 21 6.09 10.34 7.03
CA CYS A 21 5.22 9.33 6.44
C CYS A 21 4.21 9.96 5.46
N PRO A 22 4.16 9.52 4.19
CA PRO A 22 3.33 10.15 3.16
C PRO A 22 1.84 9.81 3.27
N ILE A 23 1.45 8.97 4.24
CA ILE A 23 0.09 8.44 4.43
C ILE A 23 -0.40 8.59 5.88
N GLN A 24 0.12 9.59 6.61
CA GLN A 24 -0.18 9.82 8.02
C GLN A 24 -1.69 9.98 8.30
N GLU A 25 -2.46 10.48 7.34
CA GLU A 25 -3.91 10.65 7.47
C GLU A 25 -4.70 9.33 7.60
N LEU A 26 -4.11 8.19 7.20
CA LEU A 26 -4.75 6.89 7.26
C LEU A 26 -4.74 6.27 8.67
N GLU A 27 -4.20 6.98 9.67
CA GLU A 27 -4.21 6.51 11.06
C GLU A 27 -5.62 6.24 11.57
N SER A 28 -6.59 7.08 11.16
CA SER A 28 -8.01 6.89 11.49
C SER A 28 -8.64 5.65 10.87
N GLU A 29 -8.06 5.14 9.79
CA GLU A 29 -8.46 3.93 9.07
C GLU A 29 -7.75 2.68 9.61
N GLY A 30 -6.95 2.84 10.68
CA GLY A 30 -6.23 1.75 11.33
C GLY A 30 -4.86 1.43 10.71
N ILE A 31 -4.34 2.31 9.86
CA ILE A 31 -2.99 2.21 9.26
C ILE A 31 -2.10 3.26 9.93
N ARG A 32 -1.25 2.83 10.88
CA ARG A 32 -0.36 3.76 11.59
C ARG A 32 1.05 3.67 11.04
N CYS A 33 1.67 4.79 10.67
CA CYS A 33 3.08 4.80 10.31
C CYS A 33 3.96 4.47 11.52
N VAL A 34 4.96 3.62 11.32
CA VAL A 34 5.96 3.26 12.33
C VAL A 34 7.30 3.74 11.82
N GLY A 35 7.70 4.95 12.25
CA GLY A 35 8.91 5.60 11.77
C GLY A 35 8.74 6.32 10.43
N ARG A 36 9.88 6.74 9.88
CA ARG A 36 9.97 7.60 8.70
C ARG A 36 9.99 6.79 7.40
N LEU A 37 9.64 7.44 6.30
CA LEU A 37 9.82 6.90 4.96
C LEU A 37 11.31 6.92 4.64
N HIS A 38 11.88 5.80 4.23
CA HIS A 38 13.24 5.74 3.69
C HIS A 38 13.20 5.72 2.17
N TYR A 39 14.11 6.45 1.54
CA TYR A 39 14.27 6.49 0.10
C TYR A 39 15.76 6.41 -0.30
N ASP A 40 15.99 5.81 -1.46
CA ASP A 40 17.27 5.72 -2.15
C ASP A 40 16.93 5.89 -3.63
N LEU A 41 17.24 7.06 -4.19
CA LEU A 41 16.75 7.51 -5.49
C LEU A 41 17.84 8.14 -6.34
N ASP A 42 17.88 7.78 -7.62
CA ASP A 42 18.60 8.52 -8.64
C ASP A 42 17.64 9.43 -9.41
N LEU A 43 18.09 10.66 -9.65
CA LEU A 43 17.34 11.72 -10.31
C LEU A 43 18.12 12.27 -11.49
N GLY A 44 17.42 12.72 -12.52
CA GLY A 44 18.05 13.42 -13.62
C GLY A 44 17.07 14.26 -14.43
N VAL A 45 17.60 15.20 -15.19
CA VAL A 45 16.81 16.01 -16.13
C VAL A 45 17.17 15.58 -17.54
N ALA A 46 16.17 15.15 -18.31
CA ALA A 46 16.30 14.80 -19.71
C ALA A 46 15.40 15.71 -20.54
N GLY A 47 16.00 16.61 -21.32
CA GLY A 47 15.26 17.60 -22.10
C GLY A 47 14.44 18.53 -21.20
N ARG A 48 13.11 18.40 -21.24
CA ARG A 48 12.16 19.17 -20.42
C ARG A 48 11.45 18.30 -19.38
N ALA A 49 12.04 17.18 -18.98
CA ALA A 49 11.45 16.29 -18.00
C ALA A 49 12.43 15.95 -16.88
N LEU A 50 11.90 15.83 -15.66
CA LEU A 50 12.56 15.21 -14.53
C LEU A 50 12.19 13.72 -14.53
N TRP A 51 13.20 12.87 -14.35
CA TRP A 51 12.99 11.48 -14.00
C TRP A 51 13.56 11.20 -12.62
N ALA A 52 12.93 10.27 -11.90
CA ALA A 52 13.46 9.71 -10.67
C ALA A 52 13.22 8.20 -10.67
N ASN A 53 14.21 7.44 -10.24
CA ASN A 53 14.09 5.99 -10.06
C ASN A 53 14.76 5.56 -8.75
N GLY A 54 14.43 4.37 -8.25
CA GLY A 54 15.11 3.78 -7.10
C GLY A 54 14.17 3.00 -6.21
N SER A 55 14.34 3.11 -4.91
CA SER A 55 13.56 2.36 -3.93
C SER A 55 12.99 3.22 -2.81
N LEU A 56 11.82 2.79 -2.32
CA LEU A 56 11.15 3.38 -1.16
C LEU A 56 10.82 2.30 -0.15
N SER A 57 10.82 2.65 1.13
CA SER A 57 10.24 1.78 2.15
C SER A 57 9.61 2.54 3.32
N GLN A 58 8.42 2.10 3.72
CA GLN A 58 7.67 2.65 4.85
C GLN A 58 7.18 1.50 5.73
N ALA A 59 7.52 1.54 7.02
CA ALA A 59 6.94 0.61 7.99
C ALA A 59 5.60 1.15 8.51
N VAL A 60 4.60 0.27 8.61
CA VAL A 60 3.26 0.58 9.10
C VAL A 60 2.78 -0.49 10.07
N GLU A 61 2.08 -0.10 11.13
CA GLU A 61 1.30 -1.01 11.96
C GLU A 61 -0.09 -1.19 11.33
N LEU A 62 -0.44 -2.44 11.09
CA LEU A 62 -1.72 -2.89 10.55
C LEU A 62 -2.38 -3.86 11.51
N ARG A 63 -3.67 -4.16 11.28
CA ARG A 63 -4.39 -5.23 11.97
C ARG A 63 -4.63 -6.41 11.03
N CYS A 64 -4.33 -7.63 11.46
CA CYS A 64 -4.58 -8.81 10.65
C CYS A 64 -6.07 -9.08 10.45
N VAL A 65 -6.48 -9.36 9.22
CA VAL A 65 -7.88 -9.68 8.90
C VAL A 65 -8.35 -11.03 9.47
N SER A 66 -7.45 -11.93 9.84
CA SER A 66 -7.79 -13.26 10.37
C SER A 66 -7.74 -13.34 11.90
N CYS A 67 -6.60 -12.99 12.53
CA CYS A 67 -6.47 -13.09 13.99
C CYS A 67 -6.75 -11.78 14.74
N LEU A 68 -6.99 -10.68 14.03
CA LEU A 68 -7.25 -9.34 14.58
C LEU A 68 -6.09 -8.74 15.40
N GLU A 69 -4.92 -9.37 15.43
CA GLU A 69 -3.73 -8.84 16.11
C GLU A 69 -3.05 -7.75 15.27
N LYS A 70 -2.47 -6.79 15.98
CA LYS A 70 -1.66 -5.73 15.40
C LYS A 70 -0.29 -6.26 14.98
N PHE A 71 0.28 -5.66 13.95
CA PHE A 71 1.63 -5.99 13.49
C PHE A 71 2.26 -4.96 12.60
N VAL A 72 3.60 -4.96 12.57
CA VAL A 72 4.35 -4.12 11.66
C VAL A 72 4.54 -4.84 10.32
N HIS A 73 4.21 -4.15 9.23
CA HIS A 73 4.50 -4.55 7.87
C HIS A 73 5.37 -3.48 7.22
N LYS A 74 6.40 -3.90 6.47
CA LYS A 74 7.25 -2.98 5.70
C LYS A 74 6.76 -2.93 4.27
N ILE A 75 6.10 -1.84 3.89
CA ILE A 75 5.77 -1.52 2.50
C ILE A 75 7.10 -1.29 1.78
N ARG A 76 7.33 -2.00 0.68
CA ARG A 76 8.55 -1.91 -0.12
C ARG A 76 8.17 -1.60 -1.55
N VAL A 77 8.78 -0.56 -2.12
CA VAL A 77 8.69 -0.23 -3.54
C VAL A 77 10.11 -0.36 -4.10
N PRO A 78 10.51 -1.55 -4.59
CA PRO A 78 11.89 -1.79 -5.01
C PRO A 78 12.26 -1.14 -6.35
N ALA A 79 11.26 -0.71 -7.12
CA ALA A 79 11.42 -0.12 -8.45
C ALA A 79 10.49 1.10 -8.60
N PHE A 80 10.66 2.09 -7.72
CA PHE A 80 10.02 3.39 -7.89
C PHE A 80 10.51 4.00 -9.21
N ALA A 81 9.60 4.53 -10.01
CA ALA A 81 9.92 5.22 -11.25
C ALA A 81 8.88 6.28 -11.57
N VAL A 82 9.32 7.52 -11.78
CA VAL A 82 8.45 8.62 -12.19
C VAL A 82 9.12 9.44 -13.28
N HIS A 83 8.30 9.97 -14.19
CA HIS A 83 8.71 10.89 -15.23
C HIS A 83 7.71 12.05 -15.27
N MET A 84 8.20 13.27 -15.08
CA MET A 84 7.37 14.47 -14.94
C MET A 84 7.83 15.55 -15.92
N GLU A 85 6.89 16.14 -16.66
CA GLU A 85 7.18 17.30 -17.49
C GLU A 85 7.49 18.53 -16.63
N LEU A 86 8.44 19.36 -17.09
CA LEU A 86 8.89 20.58 -16.44
C LEU A 86 8.23 21.78 -17.10
N ASP A 87 7.20 22.29 -16.41
CA ASP A 87 6.28 23.29 -16.99
C ASP A 87 6.54 24.71 -16.47
N GLY A 88 7.50 24.90 -15.55
CA GLY A 88 7.78 26.22 -14.99
C GLY A 88 8.60 26.24 -13.70
N PRO A 89 8.17 25.60 -12.60
CA PRO A 89 8.82 25.79 -11.31
C PRO A 89 10.22 25.16 -11.28
N GLU A 90 11.18 25.90 -10.71
CA GLU A 90 12.54 25.39 -10.49
C GLU A 90 12.60 24.33 -9.38
N THR A 91 11.50 24.09 -8.66
CA THR A 91 11.38 23.07 -7.62
C THR A 91 10.22 22.12 -7.94
N VAL A 92 10.50 20.82 -7.93
CA VAL A 92 9.51 19.76 -8.15
C VAL A 92 9.22 19.07 -6.83
N ASP A 93 7.94 18.83 -6.55
CA ASP A 93 7.50 18.07 -5.39
C ASP A 93 7.18 16.64 -5.80
N LEU A 94 8.01 15.70 -5.35
CA LEU A 94 7.87 14.26 -5.64
C LEU A 94 6.98 13.55 -4.61
N THR A 95 6.54 14.26 -3.57
CA THR A 95 5.72 13.71 -2.49
C THR A 95 4.42 13.05 -3.00
N PRO A 96 3.68 13.61 -3.98
CA PRO A 96 2.48 12.96 -4.51
C PRO A 96 2.76 11.59 -5.15
N SER A 97 3.81 11.47 -5.97
CA SER A 97 4.18 10.21 -6.63
C SER A 97 4.68 9.17 -5.61
N VAL A 98 5.49 9.61 -4.65
CA VAL A 98 5.94 8.76 -3.53
C VAL A 98 4.76 8.23 -2.74
N ARG A 99 3.80 9.10 -2.41
CA ARG A 99 2.57 8.72 -1.70
C ARG A 99 1.78 7.67 -2.47
N GLU A 100 1.54 7.92 -3.76
CA GLU A 100 0.79 7.01 -4.63
C GLU A 100 1.42 5.62 -4.63
N GLU A 101 2.74 5.53 -4.80
CA GLU A 101 3.48 4.27 -4.80
C GLU A 101 3.39 3.53 -3.47
N ILE A 102 3.45 4.24 -2.34
CA ILE A 102 3.22 3.64 -1.02
C ILE A 102 1.78 3.13 -0.86
N LEU A 103 0.78 3.87 -1.34
CA LEU A 103 -0.62 3.45 -1.30
C LEU A 103 -0.88 2.22 -2.17
N LEU A 104 -0.34 2.19 -3.39
CA LEU A 104 -0.49 1.07 -4.32
C LEU A 104 0.17 -0.22 -3.81
N ASN A 105 1.22 -0.11 -2.99
CA ASN A 105 1.92 -1.24 -2.39
C ASN A 105 1.39 -1.62 -1.00
N LEU A 106 0.38 -0.93 -0.48
CA LEU A 106 -0.28 -1.28 0.78
C LEU A 106 -1.11 -2.58 0.60
N PRO A 107 -1.04 -3.55 1.53
CA PRO A 107 -1.85 -4.76 1.44
C PRO A 107 -3.34 -4.47 1.61
N ALA A 108 -4.16 -4.80 0.60
CA ALA A 108 -5.62 -4.74 0.69
C ALA A 108 -6.21 -5.68 1.77
N HIS A 109 -5.58 -6.85 1.98
CA HIS A 109 -5.96 -7.83 2.99
C HIS A 109 -4.74 -8.19 3.86
N PRO A 110 -4.45 -7.42 4.92
CA PRO A 110 -3.26 -7.63 5.73
C PRO A 110 -3.31 -8.96 6.50
N HIS A 111 -2.38 -9.85 6.20
CA HIS A 111 -2.14 -11.09 6.93
C HIS A 111 -0.87 -10.98 7.77
N CYS A 112 -0.98 -11.41 9.02
CA CYS A 112 0.09 -11.30 9.98
C CYS A 112 1.31 -12.18 9.66
N ASP A 113 1.10 -13.28 8.96
CA ASP A 113 2.08 -14.29 8.58
C ASP A 113 2.50 -14.19 7.11
N ARG A 114 2.13 -13.11 6.41
CA ARG A 114 2.46 -12.90 4.99
C ARG A 114 3.95 -12.99 4.70
N ASP A 115 4.77 -12.42 5.57
CA ASP A 115 6.22 -12.34 5.39
C ASP A 115 6.95 -13.60 5.92
N GLY A 116 6.22 -14.56 6.51
CA GLY A 116 6.77 -15.82 7.00
C GLY A 116 7.43 -15.77 8.38
N ASP A 117 7.58 -14.59 8.98
CA ASP A 117 8.28 -14.39 10.26
C ASP A 117 7.51 -14.90 11.50
N ARG A 118 6.24 -15.26 11.32
CA ARG A 118 5.39 -15.83 12.38
C ARG A 118 4.23 -16.61 11.80
N ILE A 119 3.54 -17.35 12.66
CA ILE A 119 2.35 -18.13 12.31
C ILE A 119 1.10 -17.40 12.82
N CYS A 120 0.10 -17.24 11.95
CA CYS A 120 -1.18 -16.64 12.34
C CYS A 120 -1.93 -17.53 13.35
N LYS A 121 -2.39 -16.96 14.47
CA LYS A 121 -3.19 -17.69 15.47
C LYS A 121 -4.49 -18.26 14.91
N ALA A 122 -5.10 -17.57 13.93
CA ALA A 122 -6.31 -18.08 13.27
C ALA A 122 -6.04 -19.37 12.48
N LYS A 123 -4.81 -19.61 12.03
CA LYS A 123 -4.40 -20.85 11.35
C LYS A 123 -4.34 -22.05 12.31
N GLN A 124 -4.17 -21.81 13.60
CA GLN A 124 -4.21 -22.84 14.65
C GLN A 124 -5.64 -23.20 15.06
N VAL A 125 -6.64 -22.43 14.63
CA VAL A 125 -8.03 -22.86 14.67
C VAL A 125 -8.23 -23.84 13.52
N THR A 126 -7.67 -25.04 13.66
CA THR A 126 -8.27 -26.19 12.99
C THR A 126 -9.70 -26.18 13.48
N ALA A 127 -10.66 -26.00 12.58
CA ALA A 127 -12.02 -26.40 12.88
C ALA A 127 -11.88 -27.80 13.47
N ALA A 128 -12.21 -27.96 14.76
CA ALA A 128 -12.78 -29.21 15.14
C ALA A 128 -13.95 -29.33 14.18
N GLU A 129 -13.79 -30.16 13.14
CA GLU A 129 -14.89 -30.62 12.32
C GLU A 129 -15.82 -31.28 13.32
N GLN A 130 -16.68 -30.47 13.94
CA GLN A 130 -17.97 -30.94 14.33
C GLN A 130 -18.60 -31.28 12.99
N ASP A 131 -18.41 -32.53 12.58
CA ASP A 131 -19.16 -33.24 11.56
C ASP A 131 -20.63 -33.30 12.02
N ILE A 132 -21.22 -32.12 12.21
CA ILE A 132 -22.65 -31.94 12.18
C ILE A 132 -22.91 -31.97 10.69
N LYS A 133 -23.19 -33.17 10.19
CA LYS A 133 -23.77 -33.45 8.89
C LYS A 133 -25.06 -32.64 8.77
N ARG A 134 -24.92 -31.35 8.48
CA ARG A 134 -26.03 -30.43 8.31
C ARG A 134 -26.45 -30.64 6.88
N GLU A 135 -27.49 -31.45 6.69
CA GLU A 135 -28.18 -31.53 5.41
C GLU A 135 -28.52 -30.10 4.99
N SER A 136 -28.01 -29.71 3.84
CA SER A 136 -28.22 -28.38 3.32
C SER A 136 -29.66 -28.29 2.84
N ASP A 137 -30.54 -27.80 3.71
CA ASP A 137 -31.94 -27.57 3.38
C ASP A 137 -32.09 -26.29 2.55
N TRP A 138 -31.55 -26.34 1.33
CA TRP A 138 -31.68 -25.27 0.34
C TRP A 138 -33.14 -25.05 -0.09
N SER A 139 -34.06 -25.95 0.25
CA SER A 139 -35.49 -25.79 0.00
C SER A 139 -36.09 -24.59 0.75
N ALA A 140 -35.42 -24.12 1.81
CA ALA A 140 -35.77 -22.88 2.49
C ALA A 140 -35.64 -21.63 1.57
N LEU A 141 -34.76 -21.67 0.57
CA LEU A 141 -34.62 -20.59 -0.40
C LEU A 141 -35.81 -20.52 -1.37
N ASP A 142 -36.50 -21.64 -1.62
CA ASP A 142 -37.65 -21.68 -2.51
C ASP A 142 -38.86 -20.90 -1.96
N GLN A 143 -38.85 -20.59 -0.66
CA GLN A 143 -39.88 -19.78 0.00
C GLN A 143 -39.56 -18.27 0.01
N LEU A 144 -38.40 -17.87 -0.52
CA LEU A 144 -38.04 -16.46 -0.63
C LEU A 144 -38.88 -15.76 -1.70
N LYS A 145 -39.82 -14.93 -1.25
CA LYS A 145 -40.55 -14.01 -2.14
C LYS A 145 -39.64 -12.84 -2.52
N LEU A 146 -38.85 -13.01 -3.58
CA LEU A 146 -38.04 -11.95 -4.14
C LEU A 146 -38.93 -11.03 -5.00
N ASN A 147 -39.24 -9.84 -4.48
CA ASN A 147 -39.90 -8.78 -5.26
C ASN A 147 -38.90 -8.14 -6.22
N ILE A 148 -38.47 -8.89 -7.24
CA ILE A 148 -37.60 -8.39 -8.30
C ILE A 148 -38.48 -7.62 -9.27
N LYS A 149 -38.44 -6.28 -9.21
CA LYS A 149 -39.04 -5.44 -10.26
C LYS A 149 -38.16 -5.56 -11.51
N PRO A 150 -38.69 -5.95 -12.67
CA PRO A 150 -37.92 -5.92 -13.90
C PRO A 150 -37.62 -4.46 -14.27
N LEU A 151 -36.35 -4.17 -14.55
CA LEU A 151 -35.94 -2.94 -15.23
C LEU A 151 -36.54 -2.99 -16.64
N LYS A 152 -37.49 -2.10 -16.91
CA LYS A 152 -38.01 -1.87 -18.26
C LYS A 152 -36.91 -1.16 -19.07
N HIS A 153 -36.42 -1.82 -20.12
CA HIS A 153 -35.69 -1.17 -21.20
C HIS A 153 -36.65 -0.36 -22.07
#